data_AF-A0AAU9JY45-F1
#
_entry.id   AF-A0AAU9JY45-F1
#
_cell.length_a   1.000
_cell.length_b   1.000
_cell.length_c   1.000
_cell.angle_alpha   90.00
_cell.angle_beta   90.00
_cell.angle_gamma   90.00
#
_symmetry.space_group_name_H-M   'P 1'
#
loop_
_entity.id
_entity.type
_entity.pdbx_description
1 polymer ?
#
loop_
_entity_poly.entity_id
_entity_poly.type
_entity_poly.pdbx_seq_one_letter_code
_entity_poly.pdbx_strand_id
1 'polypeptide(L)'
;MKWDLIIKMMWRGLSKFAQNNLRSLWQPQPFTSSLLMPARFFAVSNTDIEKAILEKLNKTDGVVKEKVNAACKFEDIELDSLAQVEVFSTIEKKFKVKLSERESENVKGVADLVKLIASKIKP
;
A
#
# COMPACT_ATOMS: atom_id res chain seq x y z
N MET A 1 10.34 35.82 -43.62
CA MET A 1 10.18 36.45 -42.29
C MET A 1 9.17 37.61 -42.38
N LYS A 2 7.86 37.31 -42.47
CA LYS A 2 6.81 38.35 -42.66
C LYS A 2 5.82 38.44 -41.49
N TRP A 3 5.83 37.45 -40.61
CA TRP A 3 4.96 37.35 -39.43
C TRP A 3 5.45 38.23 -38.26
N ASP A 4 6.75 38.44 -38.13
CA ASP A 4 7.37 39.22 -37.05
C ASP A 4 6.96 40.71 -37.09
N LEU A 5 6.85 41.26 -38.30
CA LEU A 5 6.46 42.65 -38.52
C LEU A 5 4.97 42.92 -38.21
N ILE A 6 4.11 41.94 -38.46
CA ILE A 6 2.67 42.05 -38.18
C ILE A 6 2.42 42.03 -36.67
N ILE A 7 3.12 41.16 -35.94
CA ILE A 7 3.05 41.08 -34.47
C ILE A 7 3.61 42.37 -33.84
N LYS A 8 4.72 42.90 -34.38
CA LYS A 8 5.34 44.14 -33.89
C LYS A 8 4.49 45.38 -34.16
N MET A 9 3.69 45.39 -35.23
CA MET A 9 2.71 46.45 -35.52
C MET A 9 1.49 46.40 -34.58
N MET A 10 0.97 45.21 -34.26
CA MET A 10 -0.16 45.08 -33.33
C MET A 10 0.17 45.55 -31.90
N TRP A 11 1.44 45.47 -31.49
CA TRP A 11 1.89 45.85 -30.15
C TRP A 11 2.12 47.36 -29.93
N ARG A 12 2.15 48.18 -30.99
CA ARG A 12 2.39 49.63 -30.87
C ARG A 12 1.17 50.45 -30.43
N GLY A 13 -0.02 49.84 -30.37
CA GLY A 13 -1.28 50.53 -30.05
C GLY A 13 -1.89 50.23 -28.68
N LEU A 14 -1.32 49.34 -27.87
CA LEU A 14 -1.84 49.04 -26.53
C LEU A 14 -1.23 49.98 -25.49
N SER A 15 -2.09 50.71 -24.77
CA SER A 15 -1.69 51.52 -23.63
C SER A 15 -1.00 50.65 -22.56
N LYS A 16 -0.05 51.24 -21.82
CA LYS A 16 0.78 50.59 -20.79
C LYS A 16 -0.02 49.81 -19.72
N PHE A 17 -1.33 50.03 -19.61
CA PHE A 17 -2.20 49.33 -18.67
C PHE A 17 -2.62 47.93 -19.16
N ALA A 18 -2.74 47.71 -20.48
CA ALA A 18 -3.17 46.42 -21.03
C ALA A 18 -2.05 45.36 -21.09
N GLN A 19 -0.78 45.78 -21.00
CA GLN A 19 0.37 44.85 -21.03
C GLN A 19 0.51 44.04 -19.73
N ASN A 20 0.05 44.57 -18.60
CA ASN A 20 0.23 43.93 -17.30
C ASN A 20 -0.73 42.75 -17.05
N ASN A 21 -1.86 42.69 -17.76
CA ASN A 21 -2.89 41.67 -17.53
C ASN A 21 -2.97 40.57 -18.61
N LEU A 22 -2.13 40.65 -19.65
CA LEU A 22 -2.05 39.64 -20.72
C LEU A 22 -0.83 38.72 -20.59
N ARG A 23 0.07 38.98 -19.63
CA ARG A 23 1.21 38.10 -19.33
C ARG A 23 0.83 36.88 -18.49
N SER A 24 -0.38 36.86 -17.89
CA SER A 24 -0.94 35.74 -17.14
C SER A 24 -1.64 34.70 -18.01
N LEU A 25 -1.94 35.02 -19.28
CA LEU A 25 -2.72 34.17 -20.19
C LEU A 25 -1.87 33.27 -21.11
N TRP A 26 -0.55 33.34 -21.02
CA TRP A 26 0.37 32.46 -21.73
C TRP A 26 1.48 31.98 -20.79
N GLN A 27 1.07 31.37 -19.68
CA GLN A 27 1.97 30.44 -19.02
C GLN A 27 1.81 29.10 -19.73
N PRO A 28 2.86 28.53 -20.37
CA PRO A 28 2.83 27.11 -20.61
C PRO A 28 2.63 26.50 -19.23
N GLN A 29 1.51 25.81 -19.03
CA GLN A 29 1.31 25.04 -17.81
C GLN A 29 2.61 24.25 -17.65
N PRO A 30 3.41 24.41 -16.58
CA PRO A 30 4.33 23.35 -16.29
C PRO A 30 3.39 22.15 -16.18
N PHE A 31 3.65 21.11 -16.97
CA PHE A 31 3.23 19.80 -16.52
C PHE A 31 4.03 19.61 -15.23
N THR A 32 3.58 20.22 -14.13
CA THR A 32 3.82 19.66 -12.84
C THR A 32 3.01 18.39 -12.96
N SER A 33 3.67 17.34 -13.44
CA SER A 33 3.38 16.00 -12.99
C SER A 33 3.14 16.18 -11.50
N SER A 34 1.87 16.19 -11.11
CA SER A 34 1.50 15.78 -9.78
C SER A 34 2.21 14.45 -9.68
N LEU A 35 3.39 14.48 -9.06
CA LEU A 35 4.18 13.33 -8.78
C LEU A 35 3.26 12.52 -7.90
N LEU A 36 2.58 11.60 -8.57
CA LEU A 36 2.13 10.32 -8.09
C LEU A 36 2.93 10.03 -6.83
N MET A 37 2.34 10.36 -5.68
CA MET A 37 2.87 9.87 -4.41
C MET A 37 2.92 8.36 -4.61
N PRO A 38 4.10 7.72 -4.62
CA PRO A 38 4.13 6.28 -4.63
C PRO A 38 3.36 5.87 -3.39
N ALA A 39 2.32 5.05 -3.61
CA ALA A 39 1.54 4.43 -2.56
C ALA A 39 2.51 4.04 -1.45
N ARG A 40 2.25 4.56 -0.24
CA ARG A 40 3.03 4.30 0.98
C ARG A 40 3.60 2.89 0.88
N PHE A 41 4.91 2.80 0.62
CA PHE A 41 5.66 1.59 0.87
C PHE A 41 5.63 1.46 2.39
N PHE A 42 4.53 0.92 2.92
CA PHE A 42 4.47 0.48 4.29
C PHE A 42 5.56 -0.57 4.36
N ALA A 43 6.70 -0.21 4.95
CA ALA A 43 7.66 -1.17 5.43
C ALA A 43 6.92 -1.96 6.51
N VAL A 44 6.23 -3.01 6.08
CA VAL A 44 5.49 -3.90 6.97
C VAL A 44 6.52 -4.47 7.92
N SER A 45 6.49 -4.02 9.18
CA SER A 45 7.36 -4.57 10.22
C SER A 45 6.82 -5.92 10.66
N ASN A 46 7.70 -6.82 11.13
CA ASN A 46 7.28 -8.12 11.66
C ASN A 46 6.23 -7.96 12.77
N THR A 47 6.37 -6.92 13.59
CA THR A 47 5.43 -6.56 14.67
C THR A 47 4.03 -6.20 14.15
N ASP A 48 3.92 -5.60 12.97
CA ASP A 48 2.63 -5.27 12.35
C ASP A 48 1.97 -6.51 11.77
N ILE A 49 2.76 -7.45 11.23
CA ILE A 49 2.28 -8.77 10.79
C ILE A 49 1.76 -9.56 11.98
N GLU A 50 2.53 -9.61 13.06
CA GLU A 50 2.15 -10.29 14.31
C GLU A 50 0.83 -9.75 14.85
N LYS A 51 0.71 -8.42 15.04
CA LYS A 51 -0.54 -7.79 15.50
C LYS A 51 -1.71 -8.10 14.59
N ALA A 52 -1.51 -8.03 13.28
CA ALA A 52 -2.53 -8.35 12.30
C ALA A 52 -3.04 -9.80 12.43
N ILE A 53 -2.15 -10.75 12.71
CA ILE A 53 -2.50 -12.15 12.89
C ILE A 53 -3.20 -12.36 14.23
N LEU A 54 -2.66 -11.80 15.33
CA LEU A 54 -3.25 -11.91 16.67
C LEU A 54 -4.67 -11.31 16.71
N GLU A 55 -4.88 -10.15 16.08
CA GLU A 55 -6.21 -9.56 15.94
C GLU A 55 -7.19 -10.45 15.18
N LYS A 56 -6.70 -11.23 14.21
CA LYS A 56 -7.54 -12.15 13.44
C LYS A 56 -7.86 -13.40 14.24
N LEU A 57 -6.87 -14.00 14.89
CA LEU A 57 -7.07 -15.13 15.79
C LEU A 57 -8.06 -14.82 16.93
N ASN A 58 -8.04 -13.60 17.46
CA ASN A 58 -8.99 -13.15 18.48
C ASN A 58 -10.43 -12.98 17.97
N LYS A 59 -10.60 -12.77 16.66
CA LYS A 59 -11.90 -12.63 15.99
C LYS A 59 -12.44 -13.96 15.48
N THR A 60 -11.59 -14.96 15.31
CA THR A 60 -12.00 -16.31 14.92
C THR A 60 -12.66 -16.99 16.11
N ASP A 61 -13.88 -17.49 15.90
CA ASP A 61 -14.60 -18.26 16.91
C ASP A 61 -13.97 -19.65 17.06
N GLY A 62 -13.84 -20.14 18.31
CA GLY A 62 -13.21 -21.43 18.62
C GLY A 62 -11.74 -21.37 19.07
N VAL A 63 -11.18 -20.17 19.24
CA VAL A 63 -9.78 -19.97 19.66
C VAL A 63 -9.68 -19.69 21.17
N VAL A 64 -8.79 -20.40 21.89
CA VAL A 64 -8.50 -20.12 23.31
C VAL A 64 -7.69 -18.83 23.44
N LYS A 65 -8.38 -17.70 23.56
CA LYS A 65 -7.81 -16.33 23.62
C LYS A 65 -6.71 -16.17 24.68
N GLU A 66 -6.78 -16.93 25.77
CA GLU A 66 -5.80 -16.92 26.86
C GLU A 66 -4.45 -17.52 26.47
N LYS A 67 -4.41 -18.38 25.45
CA LYS A 67 -3.20 -19.02 24.93
C LYS A 67 -2.70 -18.37 23.63
N VAL A 68 -3.36 -17.32 23.13
CA VAL A 68 -2.96 -16.63 21.91
C VAL A 68 -1.71 -15.79 22.20
N ASN A 69 -0.54 -16.35 21.90
CA ASN A 69 0.75 -15.66 22.00
C ASN A 69 1.52 -15.78 20.68
N ALA A 70 2.46 -14.87 20.43
CA ALA A 70 3.27 -14.82 19.21
C ALA A 70 4.09 -16.10 18.99
N ALA A 71 4.39 -16.85 20.06
CA ALA A 71 5.16 -18.10 20.02
C ALA A 71 4.29 -19.37 20.07
N CYS A 72 2.97 -19.26 20.15
CA CYS A 72 2.10 -20.44 20.30
C CYS A 72 1.86 -21.15 18.97
N LYS A 73 1.67 -22.47 19.06
CA LYS A 73 1.29 -23.32 17.93
C LYS A 73 -0.21 -23.27 17.71
N PHE A 74 -0.65 -23.54 16.48
CA PHE A 74 -2.09 -23.62 16.18
C PHE A 74 -2.76 -24.80 16.90
N GLU A 75 -2.03 -25.89 17.11
CA GLU A 75 -2.47 -27.04 17.91
C GLU A 75 -2.73 -26.65 19.38
N ASP A 76 -1.89 -25.78 19.97
CA ASP A 76 -1.98 -25.40 21.38
C ASP A 76 -3.20 -24.50 21.69
N ILE A 77 -3.68 -23.81 20.66
CA ILE A 77 -4.83 -22.89 20.73
C ILE A 77 -6.11 -23.60 20.22
N GLU A 78 -6.03 -24.92 19.97
CA GLU A 78 -7.14 -25.76 19.48
C GLU A 78 -7.81 -25.19 18.24
N LEU A 79 -6.99 -24.64 17.34
CA LEU A 79 -7.47 -24.01 16.11
C LEU A 79 -7.96 -25.10 15.15
N ASP A 80 -9.29 -25.16 14.96
CA ASP A 80 -9.88 -26.14 14.06
C ASP A 80 -9.36 -25.98 12.62
N SER A 81 -9.24 -27.10 11.91
CA SER A 81 -8.80 -27.19 10.51
C SER A 81 -9.55 -26.22 9.58
N LEU A 82 -10.85 -26.02 9.81
CA LEU A 82 -11.67 -25.09 9.03
C LEU A 82 -11.36 -23.62 9.35
N ALA A 83 -11.13 -23.33 10.62
CA ALA A 83 -10.72 -22.00 11.10
C ALA A 83 -9.29 -21.65 10.62
N GLN A 84 -8.39 -22.62 10.50
CA GLN A 84 -7.06 -22.41 9.91
C GLN A 84 -7.17 -21.89 8.47
N VAL A 85 -8.00 -22.52 7.64
CA VAL A 85 -8.19 -22.10 6.23
C VAL A 85 -8.70 -20.66 6.11
N GLU A 86 -9.61 -20.24 7.00
CA GLU A 86 -10.12 -18.87 7.03
C GLU A 86 -9.02 -17.85 7.40
N VAL A 87 -8.22 -18.18 8.41
CA VAL A 87 -7.10 -17.36 8.86
C VAL A 87 -6.06 -17.20 7.73
N PHE A 88 -5.65 -18.31 7.10
CA PHE A 88 -4.73 -18.29 5.97
C PHE A 88 -5.27 -17.45 4.81
N SER A 89 -6.52 -17.70 4.37
CA SER A 89 -7.12 -16.96 3.25
C SER A 89 -7.22 -15.45 3.54
N THR A 90 -7.53 -15.08 4.78
CA THR A 90 -7.63 -13.68 5.19
C THR A 90 -6.27 -12.98 5.19
N ILE A 91 -5.23 -13.68 5.66
CA ILE A 91 -3.86 -13.17 5.72
C ILE A 91 -3.28 -13.00 4.31
N GLU A 92 -3.45 -13.99 3.43
CA GLU A 92 -3.04 -13.92 2.03
C GLU A 92 -3.65 -12.70 1.34
N LYS A 93 -4.97 -12.49 1.51
CA LYS A 93 -5.68 -11.31 0.97
C LYS A 93 -5.15 -10.00 1.56
N LYS A 94 -4.86 -9.96 2.88
CA LYS A 94 -4.43 -8.74 3.57
C LYS A 94 -3.03 -8.29 3.13
N PHE A 95 -2.10 -9.23 2.97
CA PHE A 95 -0.72 -8.95 2.59
C PHE A 95 -0.45 -9.13 1.09
N LYS A 96 -1.47 -9.50 0.30
CA LYS A 96 -1.37 -9.80 -1.14
C LYS A 96 -0.28 -10.82 -1.48
N VAL A 97 -0.13 -11.82 -0.63
CA VAL A 97 0.82 -12.93 -0.78
C VAL A 97 0.08 -14.18 -1.21
N LYS A 98 0.78 -15.08 -1.91
CA LYS A 98 0.31 -16.45 -2.19
C LYS A 98 1.19 -17.42 -1.42
N LEU A 99 0.59 -18.19 -0.52
CA LEU A 99 1.26 -19.31 0.14
C LEU A 99 0.95 -20.57 -0.66
N SER A 100 1.98 -21.38 -0.92
CA SER A 100 1.74 -22.72 -1.47
C SER A 100 1.15 -23.61 -0.37
N GLU A 101 0.35 -24.59 -0.75
CA GLU A 101 -0.22 -25.58 0.18
C GLU A 101 0.86 -26.25 1.04
N ARG A 102 2.03 -26.52 0.46
CA ARG A 102 3.21 -27.02 1.17
C ARG A 102 3.76 -26.05 2.21
N GLU A 103 3.72 -24.75 1.92
CA GLU A 103 4.19 -23.73 2.85
C GLU A 103 3.22 -23.63 4.04
N SER A 104 1.91 -23.62 3.77
CA SER A 104 0.85 -23.60 4.78
C SER A 104 0.86 -24.84 5.69
N GLU A 105 1.12 -26.02 5.13
CA GLU A 105 1.20 -27.29 5.88
C GLU A 105 2.44 -27.37 6.80
N ASN A 106 3.51 -26.64 6.45
CA ASN A 106 4.69 -26.53 7.31
C ASN A 106 4.52 -25.50 8.43
N VAL A 107 3.48 -24.66 8.41
CA VAL A 107 3.24 -23.67 9.45
C VAL A 107 2.55 -24.31 10.65
N LYS A 108 3.32 -24.51 11.72
CA LYS A 108 2.80 -25.08 12.97
C LYS A 108 2.37 -24.02 13.98
N GLY A 109 2.74 -22.77 13.79
CA GLY A 109 2.42 -21.69 14.73
C GLY A 109 2.51 -20.29 14.16
N VAL A 110 2.12 -19.33 14.99
CA VAL A 110 2.02 -17.91 14.63
C VAL A 110 3.36 -17.33 14.22
N ALA A 111 4.43 -17.65 14.96
CA ALA A 111 5.79 -17.19 14.66
C ALA A 111 6.28 -17.63 13.27
N ASP A 112 5.97 -18.86 12.86
CA ASP A 112 6.37 -19.39 11.56
C ASP A 112 5.56 -18.73 10.45
N LEU A 113 4.28 -18.46 10.69
CA LEU A 113 3.43 -17.74 9.75
C LEU A 113 3.95 -16.31 9.51
N VAL A 114 4.32 -15.61 10.58
CA VAL A 114 4.91 -14.27 10.52
C VAL A 114 6.21 -14.29 9.70
N LYS A 115 7.09 -15.26 9.98
CA LYS A 115 8.37 -15.39 9.25
C LYS A 115 8.14 -15.66 7.76
N LEU A 116 7.21 -16.54 7.41
CA LEU A 116 6.87 -16.80 6.01
C LEU A 116 6.38 -15.54 5.30
N ILE A 117 5.45 -14.82 5.89
CA ILE A 117 4.90 -13.58 5.32
C ILE A 117 6.00 -12.53 5.20
N ALA A 118 6.80 -12.33 6.25
CA ALA A 118 7.91 -11.39 6.24
C ALA A 118 8.95 -11.72 5.14
N SER A 119 9.18 -13.00 4.87
CA SER A 119 10.11 -13.47 3.84
C SER A 119 9.59 -13.25 2.42
N LYS A 120 8.27 -13.14 2.24
CA LYS A 120 7.63 -12.85 0.95
C LYS A 120 7.42 -11.34 0.71
N ILE A 121 7.37 -10.54 1.78
CA ILE A 121 7.19 -9.08 1.70
C ILE A 121 8.54 -8.35 1.58
N LYS A 122 9.61 -8.85 2.21
CA LYS A 122 10.95 -8.28 2.02
C LYS A 122 11.44 -8.54 0.59
N PRO A 123 11.87 -7.50 -0.14
CA PRO A 123 12.45 -7.65 -1.48
C PRO A 123 13.81 -8.33 -1.47
#